data_AF-A0AAW9TZL4-F1
#
_entry.id   AF-A0AAW9TZL4-F1
#
_cell.length_a   1.000
_cell.length_b   1.000
_cell.length_c   1.000
_cell.angle_alpha   90.00
_cell.angle_beta   90.00
_cell.angle_gamma   90.00
#
_symmetry.space_group_name_H-M   'P 1'
#
loop_
_entity.id
_entity.type
_entity.pdbx_description
1 polymer ?
#
loop_
_entity_poly.entity_id
_entity_poly.type
_entity_poly.pdbx_seq_one_letter_code
_entity_poly.pdbx_strand_id
1 'polypeptide(L)'
;MFSRISLAAGAIAGGFVVLLVTQGVNALWIIPGVREEGRKLERAELEAATTKAIGELANEADQARVNRRLCIERGRVYLNSSGKCVERPPQPGG
;
A
#
# COMPACT_ATOMS: atom_id res chain seq x y z
N MET A 1 32.80 -42.50 18.85
CA MET A 1 32.52 -41.03 18.83
C MET A 1 32.18 -40.50 17.45
N PHE A 2 32.82 -40.96 16.35
CA PHE A 2 32.59 -40.48 14.98
C PHE A 2 31.13 -40.50 14.49
N SER A 3 30.32 -41.51 14.85
CA SER A 3 28.91 -41.56 14.41
C SER A 3 28.05 -40.42 14.95
N ARG A 4 28.30 -39.94 16.17
CA ARG A 4 27.52 -38.83 16.75
C ARG A 4 27.86 -37.49 16.11
N ILE A 5 29.13 -37.31 15.72
CA ILE A 5 29.61 -36.09 15.04
C ILE A 5 29.04 -36.02 13.61
N SER A 6 29.01 -37.15 12.90
CA SER A 6 28.41 -37.22 11.55
C SER A 6 26.90 -36.98 11.57
N LEU A 7 26.18 -37.51 12.57
CA LEU A 7 24.75 -37.27 12.74
C LEU A 7 24.45 -35.80 13.09
N ALA A 8 25.24 -35.21 13.98
CA ALA A 8 25.11 -33.80 14.34
C ALA A 8 25.42 -32.88 13.16
N ALA A 9 26.47 -33.17 12.38
CA ALA A 9 26.81 -32.42 11.18
C ALA A 9 25.70 -32.51 10.11
N GLY A 10 25.12 -33.69 9.91
CA GLY A 10 23.99 -33.89 9.00
C GLY A 10 22.74 -33.12 9.43
N ALA A 11 22.43 -33.09 10.73
CA ALA A 11 21.30 -32.34 11.26
C ALA A 11 21.49 -30.82 11.11
N ILE A 12 22.71 -30.31 11.33
CA ILE A 12 23.02 -28.89 11.16
C ILE A 12 22.91 -28.49 9.69
N ALA A 13 23.50 -29.28 8.78
CA ALA A 13 23.43 -29.03 7.35
C ALA A 13 21.99 -29.10 6.82
N GLY A 14 21.23 -30.13 7.23
CA GLY A 14 19.82 -30.26 6.87
C GLY A 14 18.96 -29.11 7.40
N GLY A 15 19.17 -28.71 8.65
CA GLY A 15 18.49 -27.56 9.25
C GLY A 15 18.78 -26.25 8.51
N PHE A 16 20.04 -26.03 8.11
CA PHE A 16 20.42 -24.87 7.31
C PHE A 16 19.75 -24.85 5.93
N VAL A 17 19.68 -25.99 5.26
CA VAL A 17 19.01 -26.09 3.95
C VAL A 17 17.52 -25.76 4.08
N VAL A 18 16.82 -26.33 5.06
CA VAL A 18 15.39 -26.05 5.29
C VAL A 18 15.17 -24.57 5.63
N LEU A 19 16.04 -23.98 6.45
CA LEU A 19 15.96 -22.58 6.83
C LEU A 19 16.14 -21.66 5.61
N LEU A 20 17.14 -21.93 4.76
CA LEU A 20 17.39 -21.15 3.54
C LEU A 20 16.25 -21.29 2.52
N VAL A 21 15.70 -22.49 2.33
CA VAL A 21 14.56 -22.71 1.43
C VAL A 21 13.32 -21.97 1.94
N THR A 22 13.03 -22.06 3.24
CA THR A 22 11.87 -21.38 3.83
C THR A 22 12.02 -19.86 3.75
N GLN A 23 13.21 -19.33 4.03
CA GLN A 23 13.50 -17.90 3.86
C GLN A 23 13.39 -17.47 2.39
N GLY A 24 13.88 -18.28 1.45
CA GLY A 24 13.77 -18.02 0.02
C GLY A 24 12.31 -17.97 -0.45
N VAL A 25 11.48 -18.93 -0.06
CA VAL A 25 10.05 -18.98 -0.39
C VAL A 25 9.31 -17.78 0.22
N ASN A 26 9.57 -17.47 1.49
CA ASN A 26 8.95 -16.32 2.14
C ASN A 26 9.36 -15.01 1.47
N ALA A 27 10.65 -14.82 1.17
CA ALA A 27 11.17 -13.59 0.60
C ALA A 27 10.79 -13.37 -0.87
N LEU A 28 10.78 -14.44 -1.67
CA LEU A 28 10.53 -14.35 -3.11
C LEU A 28 9.05 -14.47 -3.47
N TRP A 29 8.24 -15.17 -2.65
CA TRP A 29 6.85 -15.47 -3.01
C TRP A 29 5.81 -14.84 -2.08
N ILE A 30 6.02 -14.89 -0.76
CA ILE A 30 5.01 -14.46 0.22
C ILE A 30 5.09 -12.95 0.50
N ILE A 31 6.27 -12.44 0.85
CA ILE A 31 6.48 -11.03 1.20
C ILE A 31 6.10 -10.05 0.07
N PRO A 32 6.41 -10.29 -1.22
CA PRO A 32 6.04 -9.33 -2.26
C PRO A 32 4.51 -9.20 -2.42
N GLY A 33 3.76 -10.31 -2.37
CA GLY A 33 2.29 -10.26 -2.45
C GLY A 33 1.66 -9.51 -1.27
N VAL A 34 2.14 -9.76 -0.05
CA VAL A 34 1.64 -9.09 1.16
C VAL A 34 2.01 -7.60 1.18
N ARG A 35 3.18 -7.21 0.64
CA ARG A 35 3.55 -5.78 0.52
C ARG A 35 2.67 -5.03 -0.45
N GLU A 36 2.27 -5.64 -1.56
CA GLU A 36 1.37 -5.01 -2.53
C GLU A 36 -0.04 -4.82 -1.95
N GLU A 37 -0.54 -5.80 -1.21
CA GLU A 37 -1.83 -5.71 -0.53
C GLU A 37 -1.78 -4.73 0.66
N GLY A 38 -0.72 -4.76 1.47
CA GLY A 38 -0.50 -3.84 2.58
C GLY A 38 -0.42 -2.38 2.12
N ARG A 39 0.30 -2.09 1.03
CA ARG A 39 0.39 -0.71 0.49
C ARG A 39 -0.94 -0.20 -0.05
N LYS A 40 -1.81 -1.08 -0.56
CA LYS A 40 -3.18 -0.71 -0.98
C LYS A 40 -4.05 -0.39 0.24
N LEU A 41 -3.94 -1.18 1.31
CA LEU A 41 -4.66 -0.95 2.56
C LEU A 41 -4.19 0.32 3.27
N GLU A 42 -2.88 0.57 3.36
CA GLU A 42 -2.34 1.81 3.94
C GLU A 42 -2.83 3.05 3.18
N ARG A 43 -2.86 3.00 1.85
CA ARG A 43 -3.42 4.09 1.02
C ARG A 43 -4.91 4.28 1.26
N ALA A 44 -5.68 3.20 1.35
CA ALA A 44 -7.10 3.26 1.65
C ALA A 44 -7.39 3.84 3.05
N GLU A 45 -6.56 3.50 4.04
CA GLU A 45 -6.68 4.00 5.41
C GLU A 45 -6.34 5.50 5.49
N LEU A 46 -5.27 5.94 4.80
CA LEU A 46 -4.94 7.36 4.65
C LEU A 46 -6.05 8.15 3.95
N GLU A 47 -6.67 7.58 2.91
CA GLU A 47 -7.82 8.20 2.23
C GLU A 47 -9.07 8.26 3.12
N ALA A 48 -9.32 7.23 3.93
CA ALA A 48 -10.41 7.22 4.88
C ALA A 48 -10.20 8.26 6.01
N ALA A 49 -8.98 8.34 6.55
CA ALA A 49 -8.61 9.31 7.58
C ALA A 49 -8.73 10.76 7.08
N THR A 50 -8.26 11.03 5.86
CA THR A 50 -8.39 12.34 5.23
C THR A 50 -9.86 12.70 4.96
N THR A 51 -10.68 11.76 4.48
CA THR A 51 -12.11 11.99 4.28
C THR A 51 -12.84 12.26 5.60
N LYS A 52 -12.48 11.55 6.67
CA LYS A 52 -13.01 11.79 8.01
C LYS A 52 -12.62 13.16 8.54
N ALA A 53 -11.34 13.54 8.41
CA ALA A 53 -10.86 14.86 8.79
C ALA A 53 -11.57 15.98 8.01
N ILE A 54 -11.85 15.76 6.72
CA ILE A 54 -12.64 16.65 5.87
C ILE A 54 -14.10 16.74 6.35
N GLY A 55 -14.69 15.63 6.79
CA GLY A 55 -16.02 15.56 7.39
C GLY A 55 -16.15 16.28 8.74
N GLU A 56 -15.04 16.44 9.47
CA GLU A 56 -14.98 17.09 10.77
C GLU A 56 -14.82 18.61 10.68
N LEU A 57 -14.64 19.17 9.46
CA LEU A 57 -14.72 20.62 9.27
C LEU A 57 -16.15 21.09 9.57
N ALA A 58 -16.27 21.98 10.56
CA ALA A 58 -17.56 22.54 11.00
C ALA A 58 -18.30 23.36 9.92
N ASN A 59 -17.64 23.70 8.81
CA ASN A 59 -18.17 24.55 7.75
C ASN A 59 -18.07 23.86 6.39
N GLU A 60 -19.22 23.70 5.72
CA GLU A 60 -19.33 23.13 4.38
C GLU A 60 -18.53 23.91 3.33
N ALA A 61 -18.38 25.23 3.51
CA ALA A 61 -17.59 26.06 2.60
C ALA A 61 -16.08 25.77 2.68
N ASP A 62 -15.58 25.47 3.89
CA ASP A 62 -14.17 25.11 4.09
C ASP A 62 -13.91 23.69 3.63
N GLN A 63 -14.87 22.78 3.83
CA GLN A 63 -14.84 21.43 3.28
C GLN A 63 -14.72 21.45 1.75
N ALA A 64 -15.52 22.29 1.07
CA ALA A 64 -15.44 22.46 -0.38
C ALA A 64 -14.11 23.04 -0.86
N ARG A 65 -13.49 23.96 -0.09
CA ARG A 65 -12.17 24.53 -0.42
C ARG A 65 -11.07 23.48 -0.34
N VAL A 66 -11.08 22.66 0.71
CA VAL A 66 -10.08 21.59 0.89
C VAL A 66 -10.26 20.53 -0.20
N ASN A 67 -11.49 20.09 -0.47
CA ASN A 67 -11.79 19.14 -1.55
C ASN A 67 -11.34 19.66 -2.92
N ARG A 68 -11.55 20.96 -3.19
CA ARG A 68 -11.10 21.59 -4.42
C ARG A 68 -9.57 21.59 -4.56
N ARG A 69 -8.83 21.90 -3.50
CA ARG A 69 -7.35 21.84 -3.50
C ARG A 69 -6.86 20.43 -3.76
N LEU A 70 -7.39 19.46 -3.01
CA LEU A 70 -7.01 18.05 -3.14
C LEU A 70 -7.28 17.51 -4.56
N CYS A 71 -8.38 17.95 -5.18
CA CYS A 71 -8.72 17.55 -6.53
C CYS A 71 -7.70 18.04 -7.58
N ILE A 72 -7.25 19.28 -7.43
CA ILE A 72 -6.26 19.88 -8.33
C ILE A 72 -4.89 19.22 -8.14
N GLU A 73 -4.48 18.96 -6.90
CA GLU A 73 -3.23 18.24 -6.59
C GLU A 73 -3.21 16.83 -7.18
N ARG A 74 -4.37 16.17 -7.26
CA ARG A 74 -4.55 14.87 -7.91
C ARG A 74 -4.61 14.95 -9.45
N GLY A 75 -4.40 16.12 -10.05
CA GLY A 75 -4.41 16.34 -11.50
C GLY A 75 -5.79 16.27 -12.15
N ARG A 76 -6.86 16.30 -11.34
CA ARG A 76 -8.26 16.17 -11.77
C ARG A 76 -8.94 17.54 -11.88
N VAL A 77 -10.16 17.56 -12.40
CA VAL A 77 -10.99 18.76 -12.53
C VAL A 77 -12.07 18.77 -11.46
N TYR A 78 -12.15 19.86 -10.70
CA TYR A 78 -13.17 20.05 -9.67
C TYR A 78 -14.41 20.74 -10.23
N LEU A 79 -15.57 20.10 -10.12
CA LEU A 79 -16.86 20.64 -10.56
C LEU A 79 -17.56 21.33 -9.38
N ASN A 80 -17.49 22.67 -9.35
CA ASN A 80 -18.13 23.47 -8.29
C ASN A 80 -19.65 23.25 -8.18
N SER A 81 -20.33 22.90 -9.29
CA SER A 81 -21.78 22.67 -9.31
C SER A 81 -22.22 21.37 -8.61
N SER A 82 -21.33 20.38 -8.52
CA SER A 82 -21.63 19.07 -7.92
C SER A 82 -20.74 18.72 -6.74
N GLY A 83 -19.72 19.54 -6.45
CA GLY A 83 -18.69 19.27 -5.46
C GLY A 83 -17.81 18.07 -5.80
N LYS A 84 -17.87 17.55 -7.03
CA LYS A 84 -17.18 16.31 -7.43
C LYS A 84 -15.86 16.58 -8.11
N CYS A 85 -14.90 15.70 -7.86
CA CYS A 85 -13.61 15.67 -8.53
C CYS A 85 -13.62 14.62 -9.65
N VAL A 86 -13.58 15.08 -10.91
CA VAL A 86 -13.65 14.21 -12.10
C VAL A 86 -12.33 14.16 -12.83
N GLU A 87 -12.04 13.06 -13.52
CA GLU A 87 -10.86 12.97 -14.37
C GLU A 87 -10.88 14.05 -15.45
N ARG A 88 -9.71 14.64 -15.72
CA ARG A 88 -9.59 15.62 -16.79
C ARG A 88 -9.87 14.90 -18.11
N PRO A 89 -10.86 15.35 -18.91
CA PRO A 89 -11.05 14.78 -20.23
C PRO A 89 -9.75 14.93 -21.04
N PRO A 90 -9.37 13.92 -21.85
CA PRO A 90 -8.17 14.02 -22.68
C PRO A 90 -8.30 15.27 -23.56
N GLN A 91 -7.31 16.15 -23.48
CA GLN A 91 -7.26 17.37 -24.28
C GLN A 91 -7.09 16.93 -25.76
N PRO A 92 -8.00 17.27 -26.68
CA PRO A 92 -7.81 16.93 -28.08
C PRO A 92 -6.68 17.80 -28.65
N GLY A 93 -5.54 17.20 -28.97
CA GLY A 93 -4.41 17.86 -29.64
C GLY A 93 -3.02 17.68 -28.99
N GLY A 94 -2.73 16.50 -28.43
CA GLY A 94 -1.36 16.12 -28.05
C GLY A 94 -0.52 15.73 -29.25
#